data_AF-A0A9E4N3H9-F1
#
_entry.id   AF-A0A9E4N3H9-F1
#
_cell.length_a   1.000
_cell.length_b   1.000
_cell.length_c   1.000
_cell.angle_alpha   90.00
_cell.angle_beta   90.00
_cell.angle_gamma   90.00
#
_symmetry.space_group_name_H-M   'P 1'
#
loop_
_entity.id
_entity.type
_entity.pdbx_description
1 polymer ?
#
loop_
_entity_poly.entity_id
_entity_poly.type
_entity_poly.pdbx_seq_one_letter_code
_entity_poly.pdbx_strand_id
1 'polypeptide(L)'
;MKWLITTLLLPTLALAQPPGQGAGQMDPQQHFDQSKKAMLPLIEKSIPAMQETKSCLNQAKDQAAFQKCVEIMIAVEKEMQAQMGRGPMPGAGKAQSQPPKKIEFNEQNKQNMLKFLDQSILVGQSLKNCFTSSQSPDQMQSCMQAAKPKQ
;
A
#
# COMPACT_ATOMS: atom_id res chain seq x y z
N MET A 1 49.86 -19.19 62.87
CA MET A 1 49.58 -17.89 62.20
C MET A 1 49.00 -18.20 60.83
N LYS A 2 47.93 -17.62 60.32
CA LYS A 2 46.91 -16.70 60.83
C LYS A 2 45.81 -16.76 59.75
N TRP A 3 44.58 -17.04 60.17
CA TRP A 3 43.39 -17.07 59.31
C TRP A 3 43.00 -15.66 58.82
N LEU A 4 42.58 -15.55 57.55
CA LEU A 4 41.72 -14.50 56.98
C LEU A 4 40.99 -15.15 55.79
N ILE A 5 39.72 -15.61 55.89
CA ILE A 5 38.43 -14.89 55.89
C ILE A 5 38.19 -14.01 54.65
N THR A 6 37.42 -14.59 53.72
CA THR A 6 36.14 -14.10 53.15
C THR A 6 36.08 -12.78 52.37
N THR A 7 35.85 -12.91 51.05
CA THR A 7 34.87 -12.17 50.21
C THR A 7 34.90 -12.85 48.83
N LEU A 8 34.06 -13.84 48.49
CA LEU A 8 32.63 -13.79 48.12
C LEU A 8 32.24 -12.65 47.17
N LEU A 9 32.02 -13.07 45.92
CA LEU A 9 31.08 -12.58 44.89
C LEU A 9 31.30 -11.20 44.28
N LEU A 10 31.67 -11.19 42.99
CA LEU A 10 30.95 -10.49 41.91
C LEU A 10 31.53 -10.91 40.55
N PRO A 11 30.97 -11.93 39.86
CA PRO A 11 31.32 -12.16 38.48
C PRO A 11 30.64 -11.09 37.62
N THR A 12 31.49 -10.31 36.94
CA THR A 12 31.29 -9.77 35.60
C THR A 12 29.93 -9.12 35.34
N LEU A 13 29.92 -7.78 35.40
CA LEU A 13 29.05 -6.98 34.54
C LEU A 13 29.37 -7.37 33.09
N ALA A 14 28.70 -8.40 32.59
CA ALA A 14 28.46 -8.53 31.17
C ALA A 14 27.59 -7.34 30.80
N LEU A 15 28.23 -6.26 30.36
CA LEU A 15 27.59 -5.26 29.52
C LEU A 15 27.18 -6.02 28.25
N ALA A 16 26.00 -6.63 28.30
CA ALA A 16 25.24 -6.96 27.11
C ALA A 16 24.95 -5.63 26.42
N GLN A 17 25.86 -5.22 25.54
CA GLN A 17 25.57 -4.21 24.55
C GLN A 17 24.35 -4.72 23.80
N PRO A 18 23.22 -3.99 23.76
CA PRO A 18 22.14 -4.37 22.88
C PRO A 18 22.72 -4.41 21.45
N PRO A 19 22.42 -5.45 20.65
CA PRO A 19 22.85 -5.51 19.25
C PRO A 19 22.06 -4.44 18.49
N GLY A 20 22.55 -3.21 18.54
CA GLY A 20 21.89 -2.04 17.99
C GLY A 20 22.97 -1.13 17.44
N GLN A 21 23.52 -1.50 16.28
CA GLN A 21 24.23 -0.66 15.32
C GLN A 21 24.84 -1.57 14.26
N GLY A 22 24.32 -1.57 13.03
CA GLY A 22 25.07 -2.14 11.90
C GLY A 22 24.34 -2.86 10.77
N ALA A 23 23.02 -2.72 10.61
CA ALA A 23 22.37 -3.08 9.34
C ALA A 23 21.47 -1.91 8.91
N GLY A 24 21.80 -1.30 7.76
CA GLY A 24 21.20 -0.08 7.24
C GLY A 24 19.68 -0.14 7.06
N GLN A 25 18.95 0.15 8.12
CA GLN A 25 17.56 0.54 8.01
C GLN A 25 17.53 1.98 7.52
N MET A 26 16.94 2.18 6.35
CA MET A 26 16.66 3.51 5.81
C MET A 26 15.88 4.32 6.85
N ASP A 27 16.27 5.58 7.02
CA ASP A 27 15.60 6.47 7.95
C ASP A 27 14.08 6.53 7.64
N PRO A 28 13.19 6.43 8.65
CA PRO A 28 11.75 6.38 8.42
C PRO A 28 11.19 7.58 7.65
N GLN A 29 11.79 8.76 7.82
CA GLN A 29 11.40 9.96 7.09
C GLN A 29 11.83 9.87 5.63
N GLN A 30 13.06 9.41 5.35
CA GLN A 30 13.51 9.18 3.98
C GLN A 30 12.65 8.14 3.25
N HIS A 31 12.24 7.07 3.93
CA HIS A 31 11.32 6.08 3.37
C HIS A 31 9.95 6.68 3.06
N PHE A 32 9.42 7.54 3.94
CA PHE A 32 8.16 8.24 3.71
C PHE A 32 8.22 9.18 2.52
N ASP A 33 9.27 10.01 2.42
CA ASP A 33 9.43 10.96 1.30
C ASP A 33 9.56 10.22 -0.04
N GLN A 34 10.32 9.12 -0.07
CA GLN A 34 10.43 8.27 -1.25
C GLN A 34 9.09 7.63 -1.61
N SER A 35 8.39 7.09 -0.61
CA SER A 35 7.07 6.46 -0.81
C SER A 35 6.06 7.47 -1.31
N LYS A 36 6.00 8.68 -0.74
CA LYS A 36 5.11 9.77 -1.17
C LYS A 36 5.42 10.17 -2.61
N LYS A 37 6.71 10.34 -2.96
CA LYS A 37 7.13 10.69 -4.32
C LYS A 37 6.77 9.62 -5.35
N ALA A 38 6.83 8.34 -4.99
CA ALA A 38 6.50 7.24 -5.89
C ALA A 38 4.98 7.00 -5.98
N MET A 39 4.28 7.00 -4.84
CA MET A 39 2.88 6.59 -4.75
C MET A 39 1.90 7.69 -5.12
N LEU A 40 2.15 8.94 -4.72
CA LEU A 40 1.18 10.02 -4.92
C LEU A 40 0.82 10.22 -6.41
N PRO A 41 1.77 10.27 -7.36
CA PRO A 41 1.43 10.39 -8.79
C PRO A 41 0.56 9.23 -9.29
N LEU A 42 0.82 8.00 -8.80
CA LEU A 42 0.07 6.81 -9.18
C LEU A 42 -1.36 6.86 -8.64
N ILE A 43 -1.54 7.34 -7.41
CA ILE A 43 -2.86 7.54 -6.80
C ILE A 43 -3.62 8.61 -7.60
N GLU A 44 -2.98 9.73 -7.92
CA GLU A 44 -3.59 10.83 -8.67
C GLU A 44 -4.05 10.41 -10.06
N LYS A 45 -3.36 9.45 -10.68
CA LYS A 45 -3.72 8.89 -11.98
C LYS A 45 -4.75 7.76 -11.90
N SER A 46 -4.71 6.93 -10.86
CA SER A 46 -5.63 5.78 -10.72
C SER A 46 -7.05 6.20 -10.35
N ILE A 47 -7.24 7.24 -9.54
CA ILE A 47 -8.58 7.74 -9.17
C ILE A 47 -9.43 8.11 -10.40
N PRO A 48 -8.98 8.99 -11.33
CA PRO A 48 -9.79 9.34 -12.49
C PRO A 48 -10.05 8.14 -13.40
N ALA A 49 -9.09 7.21 -13.54
CA ALA A 49 -9.31 5.99 -14.30
C ALA A 49 -10.39 5.09 -13.67
N MET A 50 -10.39 4.92 -12.35
CA MET A 50 -11.46 4.20 -11.65
C MET A 50 -12.83 4.87 -11.84
N GLN A 51 -12.88 6.21 -11.81
CA GLN A 51 -14.11 6.97 -12.08
C GLN A 51 -14.59 6.78 -13.52
N GLU A 52 -13.67 6.79 -14.49
CA GLU A 52 -13.95 6.53 -15.90
C GLU A 52 -14.47 5.11 -16.11
N THR A 53 -13.79 4.10 -15.54
CA THR A 53 -14.25 2.71 -15.56
C THR A 53 -15.63 2.56 -14.94
N LYS A 54 -15.90 3.21 -13.81
CA LYS A 54 -17.23 3.20 -13.18
C LYS A 54 -18.29 3.78 -14.13
N SER A 55 -18.01 4.93 -14.74
CA SER A 55 -18.91 5.58 -15.70
C SER A 55 -19.17 4.70 -16.93
N CYS A 56 -18.13 4.07 -17.47
CA CYS A 56 -18.22 3.13 -18.58
C CYS A 56 -19.07 1.90 -18.21
N LEU A 57 -18.80 1.28 -17.04
CA LEU A 57 -19.53 0.09 -16.58
C LEU A 57 -21.02 0.36 -16.39
N ASN A 58 -21.39 1.53 -15.87
CA ASN A 58 -22.81 1.92 -15.75
C ASN A 58 -23.52 1.88 -17.10
N GLN A 59 -22.83 2.24 -18.18
CA GLN A 59 -23.36 2.26 -19.55
C GLN A 59 -23.22 0.91 -20.28
N ALA A 60 -22.37 0.00 -19.79
CA ALA A 60 -22.16 -1.31 -20.40
C ALA A 60 -23.45 -2.16 -20.32
N LYS A 61 -23.86 -2.68 -21.48
CA LYS A 61 -25.07 -3.52 -21.67
C LYS A 61 -24.76 -4.93 -22.14
N ASP A 62 -23.50 -5.23 -22.45
CA ASP A 62 -23.07 -6.52 -22.98
C ASP A 62 -21.62 -6.83 -22.57
N GLN A 63 -21.19 -8.06 -22.84
CA GLN A 63 -19.86 -8.58 -22.54
C GLN A 63 -18.73 -7.79 -23.21
N ALA A 64 -18.95 -7.26 -24.42
CA ALA A 64 -17.91 -6.55 -25.16
C ALA A 64 -17.71 -5.14 -24.60
N ALA A 65 -18.80 -4.42 -24.30
CA ALA A 65 -18.76 -3.13 -23.61
C ALA A 65 -18.15 -3.28 -22.22
N PHE A 66 -18.54 -4.31 -21.48
CA PHE A 66 -17.98 -4.59 -20.16
C PHE A 66 -16.46 -4.81 -20.21
N GLN A 67 -15.96 -5.61 -21.15
CA GLN A 67 -14.52 -5.83 -21.32
C GLN A 67 -13.78 -4.54 -21.67
N LYS A 68 -14.31 -3.71 -22.58
CA LYS A 68 -13.72 -2.41 -22.91
C LYS A 68 -13.61 -1.49 -21.69
N CYS A 69 -14.59 -1.51 -20.79
CA CYS A 69 -14.52 -0.73 -19.56
C CYS A 69 -13.40 -1.22 -18.63
N VAL A 70 -13.21 -2.54 -18.52
CA VAL A 70 -12.14 -3.15 -17.70
C VAL A 70 -10.76 -2.84 -18.27
N GLU A 71 -10.61 -2.72 -19.59
CA GLU A 71 -9.35 -2.38 -20.24
C GLU A 71 -8.76 -1.03 -19.77
N ILE A 72 -9.61 -0.09 -19.33
CA ILE A 72 -9.18 1.19 -18.74
C ILE A 72 -8.28 0.94 -17.52
N MET A 73 -8.70 0.06 -16.62
CA MET A 73 -7.92 -0.27 -15.42
C MET A 73 -6.64 -1.03 -15.78
N ILE A 74 -6.72 -1.97 -16.73
CA ILE A 74 -5.55 -2.74 -17.20
C ILE A 74 -4.48 -1.82 -17.80
N ALA A 75 -4.90 -0.79 -18.55
CA ALA A 75 -3.97 0.18 -19.12
C ALA A 75 -3.22 0.94 -18.03
N VAL A 76 -3.92 1.37 -16.98
CA VAL A 76 -3.30 2.03 -15.83
C VAL A 76 -2.38 1.08 -15.07
N GLU A 77 -2.80 -0.16 -14.79
CA GLU A 77 -1.95 -1.14 -14.12
C GLU A 77 -0.65 -1.41 -14.89
N LYS A 78 -0.74 -1.56 -16.22
CA LYS A 78 0.45 -1.73 -17.08
C LYS A 78 1.39 -0.52 -17.01
N GLU A 79 0.84 0.68 -17.01
CA GLU A 79 1.64 1.88 -16.89
C GLU A 79 2.28 2.01 -15.51
N MET A 80 1.54 1.71 -14.44
CA MET A 80 2.07 1.70 -13.08
C MET A 80 3.20 0.66 -12.93
N GLN A 81 3.04 -0.53 -13.51
CA GLN A 81 4.09 -1.55 -13.55
C GLN A 81 5.33 -1.08 -14.33
N ALA A 82 5.14 -0.33 -15.42
CA ALA A 82 6.24 0.23 -16.18
C ALA A 82 7.01 1.30 -15.38
N GLN A 83 6.30 2.17 -14.64
CA GLN A 83 6.91 3.24 -13.85
C GLN A 83 7.62 2.74 -12.59
N MET A 84 7.11 1.69 -11.95
CA MET A 84 7.69 1.13 -10.71
C MET A 84 8.86 0.16 -10.99
N GLY A 85 9.15 -0.10 -12.28
CA GLY A 85 10.10 -1.13 -12.70
C GLY A 85 9.57 -2.54 -12.46
N ARG A 86 10.16 -3.54 -13.14
CA ARG A 86 9.93 -4.97 -12.87
C ARG A 86 10.57 -5.36 -11.52
N GLY A 87 10.11 -4.78 -10.43
CA GLY A 87 10.49 -5.12 -9.06
C GLY A 87 9.23 -5.47 -8.28
N PRO A 88 9.23 -6.54 -7.46
CA PRO A 88 8.14 -6.76 -6.54
C PRO A 88 8.03 -5.54 -5.61
N MET A 89 6.84 -4.96 -5.50
CA MET A 89 6.53 -3.96 -4.48
C MET A 89 7.03 -4.47 -3.11
N PRO A 90 7.81 -3.70 -2.34
CA PRO A 90 8.27 -4.13 -1.03
C PRO A 90 7.05 -4.45 -0.14
N GLY A 91 6.94 -5.72 0.30
CA GLY A 91 5.80 -6.24 1.06
C GLY A 91 4.69 -6.91 0.22
N ALA A 92 4.73 -6.83 -1.11
CA ALA A 92 3.88 -7.63 -1.98
C ALA A 92 4.43 -9.06 -2.07
N GLY A 93 4.24 -9.85 -1.01
CA GLY A 93 4.52 -11.28 -1.05
C GLY A 93 3.76 -11.90 -2.21
N LYS A 94 4.48 -12.38 -3.24
CA LYS A 94 4.00 -13.10 -4.44
C LYS A 94 2.48 -13.00 -4.65
N ALA A 95 1.95 -11.81 -4.90
CA ALA A 95 0.67 -11.71 -5.56
C ALA A 95 0.96 -12.17 -6.99
N GLN A 96 0.88 -13.49 -7.21
CA GLN A 96 0.89 -14.05 -8.55
C GLN A 96 -0.11 -13.22 -9.33
N SER A 97 0.38 -12.49 -10.34
CA SER A 97 -0.43 -11.90 -11.39
C SER A 97 -1.09 -13.06 -12.12
N GLN A 98 -2.08 -13.71 -11.49
CA GLN A 98 -2.94 -14.64 -12.16
C GLN A 98 -3.62 -13.83 -13.25
N PRO A 99 -3.60 -14.31 -14.51
CA PRO A 99 -4.39 -13.66 -15.54
C PRO A 99 -5.82 -13.56 -15.00
N PRO A 100 -6.45 -12.38 -15.08
CA PRO A 100 -7.78 -12.22 -14.52
C PRO A 100 -8.66 -13.31 -15.12
N LYS A 101 -9.29 -14.13 -14.25
CA LYS A 101 -10.35 -15.04 -14.69
C LYS A 101 -11.30 -14.21 -15.55
N LYS A 102 -11.62 -14.67 -16.77
CA LYS A 102 -12.58 -13.97 -17.64
C LYS A 102 -13.84 -13.70 -16.81
N ILE A 103 -14.05 -12.45 -16.42
CA ILE A 103 -15.23 -12.04 -15.66
C ILE A 103 -16.38 -12.04 -16.66
N GLU A 104 -17.33 -12.95 -16.48
CA GLU A 104 -18.56 -12.96 -17.27
C GLU A 104 -19.42 -11.75 -16.90
N PHE A 105 -19.97 -11.13 -17.93
CA PHE A 105 -20.93 -10.06 -17.81
C PHE A 105 -22.27 -10.65 -17.39
N ASN A 106 -22.66 -10.30 -16.18
CA ASN A 106 -24.02 -10.36 -15.70
C ASN A 106 -24.25 -9.16 -14.77
N GLU A 107 -25.51 -8.85 -14.50
CA GLU A 107 -25.84 -7.68 -13.66
C GLU A 107 -25.23 -7.78 -12.27
N GLN A 108 -25.17 -8.96 -11.66
CA GLN A 108 -24.55 -9.13 -10.34
C GLN A 108 -23.06 -8.78 -10.35
N ASN A 109 -22.30 -9.25 -11.35
CA ASN A 109 -20.88 -8.97 -11.50
C ASN A 109 -20.62 -7.50 -11.80
N LYS A 110 -21.45 -6.88 -12.65
CA LYS A 110 -21.42 -5.44 -12.88
C LYS A 110 -21.63 -4.66 -11.59
N GLN A 111 -22.65 -4.99 -10.80
CA GLN A 111 -22.92 -4.34 -9.52
C GLN A 111 -21.79 -4.54 -8.51
N ASN A 112 -21.21 -5.75 -8.44
CA ASN A 112 -20.07 -6.02 -7.58
C ASN A 112 -18.84 -5.18 -7.96
N MET A 113 -18.56 -5.04 -9.26
CA MET A 113 -17.48 -4.18 -9.74
C MET A 113 -17.74 -2.69 -9.47
N LEU A 114 -18.98 -2.22 -9.67
CA LEU A 114 -19.33 -0.83 -9.35
C LEU A 114 -19.13 -0.53 -7.86
N LYS A 115 -19.56 -1.43 -6.97
CA LYS A 115 -19.34 -1.30 -5.51
C LYS A 115 -17.86 -1.31 -5.16
N PHE A 116 -17.10 -2.21 -5.77
CA PHE A 116 -15.65 -2.26 -5.58
C PHE A 116 -15.00 -0.94 -5.99
N LEU A 117 -15.32 -0.41 -7.19
CA LEU A 117 -14.81 0.86 -7.67
C LEU A 117 -15.20 2.02 -6.76
N ASP A 118 -16.42 2.06 -6.24
CA ASP A 118 -16.84 3.09 -5.29
C ASP A 118 -15.98 3.09 -4.03
N GLN A 119 -15.77 1.91 -3.45
CA GLN A 119 -14.92 1.77 -2.28
C GLN A 119 -13.46 2.12 -2.59
N SER A 120 -12.93 1.67 -3.73
CA SER A 120 -11.56 1.95 -4.16
C SER A 120 -11.32 3.44 -4.45
N ILE A 121 -12.29 4.14 -5.05
CA ILE A 121 -12.23 5.59 -5.27
C ILE A 121 -12.20 6.32 -3.92
N LEU A 122 -13.06 5.94 -2.97
CA LEU A 122 -13.10 6.55 -1.63
C LEU A 122 -11.76 6.35 -0.92
N VAL A 123 -11.26 5.12 -0.87
CA VAL A 123 -9.97 4.80 -0.24
C VAL A 123 -8.83 5.52 -0.95
N GLY A 124 -8.83 5.55 -2.28
CA GLY A 124 -7.84 6.27 -3.08
C GLY A 124 -7.83 7.77 -2.78
N GLN A 125 -9.00 8.40 -2.67
CA GLN A 125 -9.13 9.81 -2.30
C GLN A 125 -8.61 10.08 -0.88
N SER A 126 -8.97 9.24 0.10
CA SER A 126 -8.44 9.33 1.46
C SER A 126 -6.91 9.23 1.46
N LEU A 127 -6.36 8.26 0.74
CA LEU A 127 -4.92 8.04 0.64
C LEU A 127 -4.22 9.22 -0.04
N LYS A 128 -4.77 9.74 -1.15
CA LYS A 128 -4.29 10.96 -1.82
C LYS A 128 -4.24 12.14 -0.85
N ASN A 129 -5.34 12.37 -0.15
CA ASN A 129 -5.47 13.50 0.77
C ASN A 129 -4.44 13.38 1.90
N CYS A 130 -4.30 12.20 2.50
CA CYS A 130 -3.33 11.96 3.56
C CYS A 130 -1.89 12.09 3.09
N PHE A 131 -1.53 11.55 1.92
CA PHE A 131 -0.18 11.77 1.37
C PHE A 131 0.08 13.25 1.09
N THR A 132 -0.91 13.97 0.57
CA THR A 132 -0.77 15.39 0.23
C THR A 132 -0.57 16.23 1.49
N SER A 133 -1.37 16.01 2.54
CA SER A 133 -1.37 16.82 3.76
C SER A 133 -0.27 16.44 4.75
N SER A 134 0.23 15.21 4.71
CA SER A 134 1.21 14.71 5.68
C SER A 134 2.64 15.01 5.25
N GLN A 135 3.44 15.43 6.22
CA GLN A 135 4.88 15.67 6.08
C GLN A 135 5.73 14.60 6.77
N SER A 136 5.12 13.67 7.51
CA SER A 136 5.82 12.60 8.21
C SER A 136 5.00 11.30 8.25
N PRO A 137 5.64 10.15 8.55
CA PRO A 137 4.94 8.89 8.77
C PRO A 137 3.81 8.98 9.81
N ASP A 138 4.05 9.67 10.93
CA ASP A 138 3.07 9.77 12.03
C ASP A 138 1.83 10.59 11.61
N GLN A 139 2.04 11.69 10.88
CA GLN A 139 0.95 12.49 10.34
C GLN A 139 0.12 11.68 9.33
N MET A 140 0.79 10.90 8.48
CA MET A 140 0.14 10.00 7.53
C MET A 140 -0.69 8.94 8.24
N GLN A 141 -0.13 8.29 9.25
CA GLN A 141 -0.82 7.28 10.03
C GLN A 141 -2.04 7.86 10.76
N SER A 142 -1.89 9.03 11.38
CA SER A 142 -2.98 9.74 12.06
C SER A 142 -4.11 10.10 11.08
N CYS A 143 -3.75 10.66 9.92
CA CYS A 143 -4.71 10.99 8.87
C CYS A 143 -5.47 9.76 8.38
N MET A 144 -4.76 8.65 8.10
CA MET A 144 -5.40 7.42 7.61
C MET A 144 -6.32 6.79 8.64
N GLN A 145 -6.02 6.89 9.94
CA GLN A 145 -6.92 6.44 11.00
C GLN A 145 -8.19 7.27 11.04
N ALA A 146 -8.08 8.60 10.89
CA ALA A 146 -9.23 9.50 10.85
C ALA A 146 -10.07 9.33 9.59
N ALA A 147 -9.45 8.94 8.47
CA ALA A 147 -10.10 8.77 7.17
C ALA A 147 -10.75 7.38 6.96
N LYS A 148 -10.69 6.47 7.96
CA LYS A 148 -11.34 5.16 7.85
C LYS A 148 -12.85 5.34 7.70
N PRO A 149 -13.48 4.79 6.65
CA PRO A 149 -14.93 4.81 6.53
C PRO A 149 -15.54 4.06 7.71
N LYS A 150 -16.50 4.70 8.38
CA LYS A 150 -17.28 4.06 9.45
C LYS A 150 -18.09 2.93 8.81
N GLN A 151 -17.90 1.71 9.30
CA GLN A 151 -18.67 0.54 8.86
C GLN A 151 -20.11 0.61 9.39
#